data_AF-A0A1F8B988-F1
#
_entry.id   AF-A0A1F8B988-F1
#
_cell.length_a   1.000
_cell.length_b   1.000
_cell.length_c   1.000
_cell.angle_alpha   90.00
_cell.angle_beta   90.00
_cell.angle_gamma   90.00
#
_symmetry.space_group_name_H-M   'P 1'
#
loop_
_entity.id
_entity.type
_entity.pdbx_description
1 polymer ?
#
loop_
_entity_poly.entity_id
_entity_poly.type
_entity_poly.pdbx_seq_one_letter_code
_entity_poly.pdbx_strand_id
1 'polypeptide(L)' 'MGSFIEVNDTLQIIREQGWPPELDLETHLKTPYDFSDFKDRVFEFKDKSKIRIYKLASVRNFLVEVIFQ' A
#
# COMPACT_ATOMS: atom_id res chain seq x y z
N MET A 1 23.73 -7.87 22.62
CA MET A 1 22.39 -8.47 22.46
C MET A 1 21.52 -7.43 21.79
N GLY A 2 21.20 -7.61 20.51
CA GLY A 2 20.38 -6.67 19.74
C GLY A 2 18.94 -7.18 19.64
N SER A 3 17.98 -6.39 20.12
CA SER A 3 16.56 -6.67 19.95
C SER A 3 16.13 -6.33 18.52
N PHE A 4 15.36 -7.20 17.86
CA PHE A 4 14.72 -6.88 16.58
C PHE A 4 13.59 -5.88 16.83
N ILE A 5 13.65 -4.72 16.17
CA ILE A 5 12.59 -3.71 16.18
C ILE A 5 12.00 -3.72 14.76
N GLU A 6 10.81 -4.29 14.61
CA GLU A 6 9.99 -4.16 13.40
C GLU A 6 9.11 -2.92 13.54
N VAL A 7 9.17 -2.03 12.56
CA VAL A 7 8.31 -0.84 12.52
C VAL A 7 7.35 -1.02 11.37
N ASN A 8 6.05 -0.85 11.62
CA ASN A 8 5.03 -0.89 10.58
C ASN A 8 4.65 0.54 10.19
N ASP A 9 4.57 0.81 8.88
CA ASP A 9 4.09 2.08 8.34
C ASP A 9 2.88 1.84 7.44
N THR A 10 1.88 2.71 7.52
CA THR A 10 0.65 2.57 6.73
C THR A 10 0.48 3.75 5.80
N LEU A 11 0.56 3.49 4.51
CA LEU A 11 0.21 4.44 3.45
C LEU A 11 -1.29 4.36 3.17
N GLN A 12 -2.03 5.32 3.69
CA GLN A 12 -3.47 5.46 3.48
C GLN A 12 -3.74 6.39 2.29
N ILE A 13 -4.50 5.99 1.28
CA ILE A 13 -4.87 6.85 0.15
C ILE A 13 -6.33 6.63 -0.25
N ILE A 14 -6.93 7.65 -0.86
CA ILE A 14 -8.28 7.60 -1.44
C ILE A 14 -8.20 7.35 -2.95
N ARG A 15 -9.33 7.00 -3.58
CA ARG A 15 -9.40 6.80 -5.04
C ARG A 15 -8.92 7.99 -5.85
N GLU A 16 -9.29 9.20 -5.44
CA GLU A 16 -8.87 10.45 -6.09
C GLU A 16 -7.36 10.70 -6.03
N GLN A 17 -6.67 10.11 -5.04
CA GLN A 17 -5.22 10.16 -4.89
C GLN A 17 -4.49 9.08 -5.71
N GLY A 18 -5.22 8.26 -6.48
CA GLY A 18 -4.66 7.25 -7.37
C GLY A 18 -4.74 5.81 -6.86
N TRP A 19 -5.68 5.47 -5.96
CA TRP A 19 -5.87 4.06 -5.58
C TRP A 19 -6.08 3.19 -6.83
N PRO A 20 -5.40 2.05 -6.96
CA PRO A 20 -5.52 1.22 -8.16
C PRO A 20 -6.89 0.54 -8.16
N PRO A 21 -7.77 0.80 -9.15
CA PRO A 21 -9.12 0.24 -9.16
C PRO A 21 -9.14 -1.29 -9.31
N GLU A 22 -8.04 -1.86 -9.80
CA GLU A 22 -7.81 -3.30 -9.88
C GLU A 22 -7.57 -3.97 -8.52
N LEU A 23 -7.17 -3.22 -7.50
CA LEU A 23 -7.05 -3.73 -6.13
C LEU A 23 -8.41 -3.67 -5.43
N ASP A 24 -9.32 -4.53 -5.88
CA ASP A 24 -10.66 -4.67 -5.33
C ASP A 24 -10.72 -5.77 -4.26
N LEU A 25 -11.36 -5.46 -3.13
CA LEU A 25 -11.48 -6.35 -1.98
C LEU A 25 -12.37 -7.56 -2.28
N GLU A 26 -13.51 -7.37 -2.94
CA GLU A 26 -14.44 -8.47 -3.23
C GLU A 26 -13.80 -9.50 -4.17
N THR A 27 -13.03 -9.01 -5.13
CA THR A 27 -12.25 -9.83 -6.06
C THR A 27 -11.13 -10.55 -5.34
N HIS A 28 -10.38 -9.86 -4.46
CA HIS A 28 -9.32 -10.46 -3.66
C HIS A 28 -9.81 -11.58 -2.74
N LEU A 29 -10.98 -11.41 -2.13
CA LEU A 29 -11.57 -12.42 -1.24
C LEU A 29 -12.00 -13.70 -1.98
N LYS A 30 -12.35 -13.59 -3.27
CA LYS A 30 -12.69 -14.74 -4.13
C LYS A 30 -11.45 -15.39 -4.73
N THR A 31 -10.54 -14.56 -5.23
CA THR A 31 -9.30 -14.96 -5.90
C THR A 31 -8.18 -14.06 -5.40
N PRO A 32 -7.40 -14.49 -4.38
CA PRO A 32 -6.31 -13.70 -3.85
C PRO A 32 -5.29 -13.37 -4.94
N TYR A 33 -4.83 -12.12 -4.94
CA TYR A 33 -3.80 -11.67 -5.87
C TYR A 33 -2.44 -12.23 -5.49
N ASP A 34 -1.66 -12.61 -6.49
CA ASP A 34 -0.26 -12.98 -6.34
C ASP A 34 0.66 -11.83 -6.77
N PHE A 35 1.90 -11.81 -6.26
CA PHE A 35 2.89 -10.83 -6.68
C PHE A 35 3.17 -10.87 -8.19
N SER A 36 3.03 -12.03 -8.82
CA SER A 36 3.19 -12.19 -10.26
C SER A 36 2.15 -11.43 -11.08
N ASP A 37 0.94 -11.18 -10.54
CA ASP A 37 -0.13 -10.45 -11.22
C ASP A 37 0.23 -8.97 -11.43
N PHE A 38 1.16 -8.44 -10.63
CA PHE A 38 1.62 -7.05 -10.67
C PHE A 38 3.05 -6.90 -11.17
N LYS A 39 3.64 -7.97 -11.70
CA LYS A 39 4.99 -7.90 -12.26
C LYS A 39 5.02 -6.84 -13.38
N ASP A 40 6.02 -5.96 -13.31
CA ASP A 40 6.22 -4.84 -14.24
C ASP A 40 5.12 -3.77 -14.24
N ARG A 41 4.21 -3.78 -13.25
CA ARG A 41 3.25 -2.69 -13.04
C ARG A 41 3.82 -1.60 -12.13
N VAL A 42 3.54 -0.36 -12.49
CA VAL A 42 3.89 0.83 -11.70
C VAL A 42 2.60 1.50 -11.26
N PHE A 43 2.44 1.68 -9.95
CA PHE A 43 1.32 2.43 -9.37
C PHE A 43 1.80 3.82 -8.98
N GLU A 44 1.02 4.83 -9.36
CA GLU A 44 1.33 6.23 -9.06
C GLU A 44 0.22 6.83 -8.20
N PHE A 45 0.63 7.51 -7.14
CA PHE A 45 -0.26 8.20 -6.22
C PHE A 45 0.14 9.68 -6.13
N LYS A 46 -0.84 10.57 -6.04
CA LYS A 46 -0.61 12.03 -6.06
C LYS A 46 -1.36 12.75 -4.94
N ASP A 47 -1.00 14.02 -4.74
CA ASP A 47 -1.74 14.97 -3.90
C ASP A 47 -1.95 14.53 -2.44
N LYS A 48 -1.04 13.70 -1.90
CA LYS A 48 -0.99 13.37 -0.47
C LYS A 48 -0.13 14.39 0.28
N SER A 49 -0.78 15.25 1.07
CA SER A 49 -0.06 16.20 1.92
C SER A 49 0.83 15.46 2.94
N LYS A 50 2.07 15.94 3.13
CA LYS A 50 3.07 15.37 4.05
C LYS A 50 3.50 13.93 3.72
N ILE A 51 3.59 13.57 2.44
CA ILE A 51 4.10 12.25 2.03
C ILE A 51 5.54 12.08 2.53
N ARG A 52 5.75 11.20 3.52
CA ARG A 52 7.09 10.81 3.98
C ARG A 52 7.52 9.64 3.12
N ILE A 53 8.19 9.95 2.01
CA ILE A 53 8.83 8.95 1.16
C ILE A 53 10.22 8.68 1.77
N TYR A 54 10.57 7.40 1.88
CA TYR A 54 11.76 6.81 2.52
C TYR A 54 11.64 6.48 4.01
N LYS A 55 11.55 5.17 4.26
CA LYS A 55 11.84 4.53 5.54
C LYS A 55 13.09 3.67 5.36
N LEU A 56 13.97 3.65 6.37
CA LEU A 56 15.16 2.80 6.41
C LEU A 56 14.76 1.31 6.48
N ALA A 57 15.66 0.40 6.14
CA ALA A 57 15.39 -1.04 6.20
C ALA A 57 14.96 -1.49 7.63
N SER A 58 14.05 -2.46 7.69
CA SER A 58 13.24 -2.93 8.86
C SER A 58 11.84 -2.30 9.02
N VAL A 59 11.39 -1.50 8.04
CA VAL A 59 10.01 -0.99 8.01
C VAL A 59 9.16 -1.77 7.00
N ARG A 60 8.06 -2.35 7.46
CA ARG A 60 7.03 -2.97 6.61
C ARG A 60 5.99 -1.91 6.25
N ASN A 61 5.77 -1.69 4.96
CA ASN A 61 4.80 -0.73 4.46
C ASN A 61 3.49 -1.43 4.09
N PHE A 62 2.37 -0.92 4.58
CA PHE A 62 1.02 -1.38 4.24
C PHE A 62 0.31 -0.31 3.43
N LEU A 63 -0.23 -0.68 2.28
CA LEU A 63 -1.06 0.18 1.45
C LEU A 63 -2.54 -0.04 1.83
N VAL A 64 -3.26 1.04 2.15
CA VAL A 64 -4.65 0.99 2.65
C VAL A 64 -5.53 1.97 1.88
N GLU A 65 -6.67 1.49 1.39
CA GLU A 65 -7.71 2.34 0.79
C GLU A 65 -8.52 3.00 1.90
N VAL A 66 -8.66 4.33 1.84
CA VAL A 66 -9.57 5.08 2.71
C VAL A 66 -10.89 5.22 1.98
N ILE A 67 -11.93 4.62 2.55
CA ILE A 67 -13.30 4.67 2.06
C ILE A 67 -14.09 5.59 2.99
N PHE A 68 -14.68 6.65 2.46
CA PHE A 68 -15.64 7.46 3.20
C PHE A 68 -17.04 6.87 2.96
N GLN A 69 -17.68 6.44 4.05
CA GLN A 69 -19.03 5.85 4.05
C GLN A 69 -20.08 6.89 4.41
#